data_AF-A0A1F2U2R5-F1
#
_entry.id   AF-A0A1F2U2R5-F1
#
_cell.length_a   1.000
_cell.length_b   1.000
_cell.length_c   1.000
_cell.angle_alpha   90.00
_cell.angle_beta   90.00
_cell.angle_gamma   90.00
#
_symmetry.space_group_name_H-M   'P 1'
#
loop_
_entity.id
_entity.type
_entity.pdbx_description
1 polymer ?
#
loop_
_entity_poly.entity_id
_entity_poly.type
_entity_poly.pdbx_seq_one_letter_code
_entity_poly.pdbx_strand_id
1 'polypeptide(L)'
;MDQVDPFREQAEAEAIPVEPAPPIDSRFLFVDVAALRAKQLRRGARLRFEADPMTPAPRKPERMAMEEVRRGLVWYEVPTPQTPQAEGQA
;
A
#
# COMPACT_ATOMS: atom_id res chain seq x y z
N MET A 1 -24.24 -24.07 13.68
CA MET A 1 -23.22 -23.21 14.29
C MET A 1 -22.28 -22.80 13.16
N ASP A 2 -22.63 -21.74 12.45
CA ASP A 2 -21.74 -21.14 11.46
C ASP A 2 -20.57 -20.51 12.19
N GLN A 3 -19.41 -21.15 12.06
CA GLN A 3 -18.16 -20.65 12.59
C GLN A 3 -17.74 -19.46 11.71
N VAL A 4 -18.16 -18.27 12.11
CA VAL A 4 -17.71 -17.01 11.52
C VAL A 4 -16.21 -16.89 11.74
N ASP A 5 -15.47 -16.92 10.63
CA ASP A 5 -14.02 -16.81 10.59
C ASP A 5 -13.60 -15.39 11.04
N PRO A 6 -12.93 -15.22 12.20
CA PRO A 6 -12.65 -13.91 12.79
C PRO A 6 -11.62 -13.09 11.99
N PHE A 7 -10.96 -13.68 11.00
CA PHE A 7 -9.99 -12.98 10.15
C PHE A 7 -10.62 -12.12 9.05
N ARG A 8 -11.93 -12.28 8.79
CA ARG A 8 -12.59 -11.61 7.66
C ARG A 8 -13.01 -10.18 7.96
N GLU A 9 -13.05 -9.77 9.22
CA GLU A 9 -13.51 -8.44 9.65
C GLU A 9 -12.38 -7.40 9.69
N GLN A 10 -11.11 -7.81 9.74
CA GLN A 10 -9.95 -6.89 9.74
C GLN A 10 -9.57 -6.34 8.35
N ALA A 11 -10.43 -6.52 7.35
CA ALA A 11 -10.45 -5.65 6.17
C ALA A 11 -11.23 -4.35 6.46
N GLU A 12 -11.27 -3.94 7.74
CA GLU A 12 -11.72 -2.64 8.20
C GLU A 12 -11.13 -1.58 7.30
N ALA A 13 -12.03 -0.77 6.75
CA ALA A 13 -11.72 0.38 5.93
C ALA A 13 -10.73 1.26 6.68
N GLU A 14 -9.45 1.09 6.36
CA GLU A 14 -8.38 1.93 6.85
C GLU A 14 -8.76 3.36 6.48
N ALA A 15 -9.11 4.14 7.51
CA ALA A 15 -9.52 5.52 7.40
C ALA A 15 -8.42 6.24 6.64
N ILE A 16 -8.64 6.49 5.35
CA ILE A 16 -7.67 7.20 4.52
C ILE A 16 -7.52 8.55 5.21
N PRO A 17 -6.31 8.91 5.67
CA PRO A 17 -6.06 10.25 6.17
C PRO A 17 -6.60 11.25 5.16
N VAL A 18 -7.31 12.26 5.63
CA VAL A 18 -7.97 13.26 4.77
C VAL A 18 -6.96 13.97 3.87
N GLU A 19 -5.69 14.01 4.31
CA GLU A 19 -4.57 14.54 3.55
C GLU A 19 -3.85 13.45 2.73
N PRO A 20 -3.36 13.76 1.53
CA PRO A 20 -2.55 12.84 0.75
C PRO A 20 -1.21 12.57 1.44
N ALA A 21 -0.69 11.35 1.27
CA ALA A 21 0.66 11.00 1.71
C ALA A 21 1.70 11.89 1.00
N PRO A 22 2.80 12.24 1.68
CA PRO A 22 3.87 13.03 1.09
C PRO A 22 4.46 12.31 -0.15
N PRO A 23 4.92 13.05 -1.17
CA PRO A 23 5.56 12.45 -2.34
C PRO A 23 6.80 11.63 -1.96
N ILE A 24 7.00 10.50 -2.65
CA ILE A 24 8.17 9.65 -2.47
C ILE A 24 9.29 10.10 -3.42
N ASP A 25 10.36 10.67 -2.87
CA ASP A 25 11.54 11.09 -3.66
C ASP A 25 12.47 9.93 -4.01
N SER A 26 12.56 8.92 -3.13
CA SER A 26 13.40 7.75 -3.36
C SER A 26 12.79 6.81 -4.40
N ARG A 27 13.49 6.64 -5.52
CA ARG A 27 13.08 5.72 -6.60
C ARG A 27 12.88 4.29 -6.11
N PHE A 28 13.70 3.84 -5.14
CA PHE A 28 13.59 2.49 -4.58
C PHE A 28 12.35 2.36 -3.71
N LEU A 29 12.14 3.32 -2.79
CA LEU A 29 10.96 3.34 -1.93
C LEU A 29 9.66 3.41 -2.74
N PHE A 30 9.65 4.19 -3.83
CA PHE A 30 8.51 4.27 -4.74
C PHE A 30 8.18 2.90 -5.34
N VAL A 31 9.20 2.17 -5.82
CA VAL A 31 9.04 0.84 -6.42
C VAL A 31 8.54 -0.17 -5.38
N ASP A 32 9.10 -0.15 -4.16
CA ASP A 32 8.73 -1.08 -3.10
C ASP A 32 7.27 -0.87 -2.66
N VAL A 33 6.88 0.38 -2.41
CA VAL A 33 5.50 0.73 -2.03
C VAL A 33 4.53 0.37 -3.17
N ALA A 34 4.86 0.71 -4.43
CA ALA A 34 4.02 0.37 -5.58
C ALA A 34 3.91 -1.16 -5.78
N ALA A 35 4.98 -1.93 -5.55
CA ALA A 35 4.97 -3.38 -5.67
C ALA A 35 4.09 -4.04 -4.59
N LEU A 36 4.20 -3.57 -3.34
CA LEU A 36 3.32 -4.02 -2.25
C LEU A 36 1.86 -3.69 -2.56
N ARG A 37 1.59 -2.49 -3.06
CA ARG A 37 0.24 -2.10 -3.43
C ARG A 37 -0.30 -2.91 -4.61
N ALA A 38 0.50 -3.16 -5.64
CA ALA A 38 0.11 -4.03 -6.76
C ALA A 38 -0.23 -5.45 -6.30
N LYS A 39 0.47 -5.97 -5.28
CA LYS A 39 0.14 -7.26 -4.64
C LYS A 39 -1.25 -7.22 -3.99
N GLN A 40 -1.63 -6.12 -3.34
CA GLN A 40 -2.98 -5.94 -2.80
C GLN A 40 -4.03 -5.92 -3.92
N LEU A 41 -3.78 -5.18 -5.01
CA LEU A 41 -4.70 -5.10 -6.15
C LEU A 41 -4.92 -6.46 -6.83
N ARG A 42 -3.85 -7.26 -6.97
CA ARG A 42 -3.94 -8.65 -7.48
C ARG A 42 -4.78 -9.55 -6.57
N ARG A 43 -4.88 -9.24 -5.27
CA ARG A 43 -5.72 -9.94 -4.29
C ARG A 43 -7.16 -9.41 -4.23
N GLY A 44 -7.53 -8.46 -5.09
CA GLY A 44 -8.87 -7.90 -5.15
C GLY A 44 -9.09 -6.66 -4.27
N ALA A 45 -8.03 -6.02 -3.76
CA ALA A 45 -8.18 -4.74 -3.08
C ALA A 45 -8.78 -3.68 -4.02
N ARG A 46 -9.67 -2.83 -3.48
CA ARG A 46 -10.31 -1.75 -4.23
C ARG A 46 -9.29 -0.66 -4.60
N LEU A 47 -9.42 -0.11 -5.80
CA LEU A 47 -8.68 1.07 -6.23
C LEU A 47 -9.07 2.31 -5.39
N ARG A 48 -8.08 3.12 -5.04
CA ARG A 48 -8.26 4.35 -4.26
C ARG A 48 -8.58 5.59 -5.11
N PHE A 49 -8.64 5.44 -6.43
CA PHE A 49 -9.09 6.48 -7.35
C PHE A 49 -10.05 5.93 -8.40
N GLU A 50 -10.89 6.81 -8.93
CA GLU A 50 -11.77 6.48 -10.05
C GLU A 50 -10.96 6.49 -11.35
N ALA A 51 -10.94 5.34 -12.01
CA ALA A 51 -10.46 5.22 -13.37
C ALA A 51 -11.47 5.93 -14.29
N ASP A 52 -11.02 6.95 -15.02
CA ASP A 52 -11.86 7.62 -16.02
C ASP A 52 -12.42 6.58 -17.02
N PRO A 53 -13.74 6.48 -17.19
CA PRO A 53 -14.35 5.53 -18.12
C PRO A 53 -14.04 5.83 -19.59
N MET A 54 -13.66 7.07 -19.94
CA MET A 54 -13.33 7.48 -21.31
C MET A 54 -11.85 7.26 -21.66
N THR A 55 -10.98 7.17 -20.66
CA THR A 55 -9.58 6.82 -20.84
C THR A 55 -9.42 5.33 -20.61
N PRO A 56 -8.79 4.54 -21.52
CA PRO A 56 -8.54 3.13 -21.26
C PRO A 56 -7.61 3.00 -20.04
N ALA A 57 -8.20 2.81 -18.87
CA ALA A 57 -7.43 2.72 -17.64
C ALA A 57 -6.49 1.52 -17.75
N PRO A 58 -5.23 1.67 -17.34
CA PRO A 58 -4.30 0.56 -17.44
C PRO A 58 -4.78 -0.58 -16.53
N ARG A 59 -5.28 -1.66 -17.14
CA ARG A 59 -5.75 -2.86 -16.42
C ARG A 59 -4.66 -3.60 -15.63
N LYS A 60 -3.40 -3.20 -15.79
CA LYS A 60 -2.26 -3.81 -15.11
C LYS A 60 -2.18 -3.29 -13.67
N PRO A 61 -2.25 -4.16 -12.65
CA PRO A 61 -2.26 -3.74 -11.24
C PRO A 61 -1.00 -2.93 -10.87
N GLU A 62 0.13 -3.17 -11.53
CA GLU A 62 1.36 -2.40 -11.31
C GLU A 62 1.19 -0.94 -11.69
N ARG A 63 0.59 -0.66 -12.85
CA ARG A 63 0.37 0.73 -13.29
C ARG A 63 -0.64 1.46 -12.41
N MET A 64 -1.68 0.76 -11.98
CA MET A 64 -2.67 1.34 -11.06
C MET A 64 -2.05 1.65 -9.70
N ALA A 65 -1.21 0.75 -9.18
CA ALA A 65 -0.48 0.98 -7.95
C ALA A 65 0.50 2.16 -8.08
N MET A 66 1.26 2.27 -9.17
CA MET A 66 2.14 3.41 -9.41
C MET A 66 1.37 4.74 -9.46
N GLU A 67 0.16 4.75 -10.03
CA GLU A 67 -0.69 5.93 -10.08
C GLU A 67 -1.25 6.30 -8.70
N GLU A 68 -1.65 5.32 -7.88
CA GLU A 68 -2.04 5.57 -6.49
C GLU A 68 -0.89 6.16 -5.67
N VAL A 69 0.32 5.62 -5.82
CA VAL A 69 1.51 6.13 -5.12
C VAL A 69 1.84 7.54 -5.61
N ARG A 70 1.78 7.81 -6.92
CA ARG A 70 2.02 9.14 -7.49
C ARG A 70 1.04 10.19 -6.97
N ARG A 71 -0.21 9.80 -6.72
CA ARG A 71 -1.26 10.67 -6.17
C ARG A 71 -1.23 10.80 -4.65
N GLY A 72 -0.29 10.15 -3.96
CA GLY A 72 -0.23 10.15 -2.49
C GLY A 72 -1.40 9.41 -1.83
N LEU A 73 -2.03 8.47 -2.54
CA LEU A 73 -3.18 7.72 -2.01
C LEU A 73 -2.75 6.49 -1.20
N VAL A 74 -1.46 6.19 -1.16
CA VAL A 74 -0.89 5.04 -0.45
C VAL A 74 -0.04 5.53 0.71
N TRP A 75 -0.57 5.37 1.92
CA TRP A 75 0.19 5.56 3.16
C TRP A 75 1.11 4.37 3.40
N TYR A 76 2.31 4.65 3.89
CA TYR A 76 3.33 3.66 4.19
C TYR A 76 4.16 4.10 5.40
N GLU A 77 4.78 3.13 6.06
CA GLU A 77 5.74 3.35 7.13
C GLU A 77 7.05 2.64 6.77
N VAL A 78 8.18 3.31 7.04
CA VAL A 78 9.51 2.72 6.85
C VAL A 78 10.05 2.32 8.22
N PRO A 79 10.28 1.02 8.48
CA PRO A 79 10.86 0.59 9.75
C PRO A 79 12.23 1.22 9.98
N THR A 80 12.47 1.69 11.20
CA THR A 80 13.81 2.15 11.58
C THR A 80 14.77 0.95 11.61
N PRO A 81 15.98 1.07 11.02
CA PRO A 81 16.96 -0.01 11.09
C PRO A 81 17.33 -0.27 12.56
N GLN A 82 17.00 -1.46 13.05
CA GLN A 82 17.47 -1.90 14.37
C GLN A 82 18.97 -2.18 14.25
N THR A 83 19.81 -1.32 14.81
CA THR A 83 21.22 -1.64 15.02
C THR A 83 21.26 -2.89 15.91
N PRO A 84 21.87 -4.01 15.47
CA PRO A 84 22.02 -5.15 16.36
C PRO A 84 22.81 -4.66 17.57
N GLN A 85 22.16 -4.65 18.74
CA GLN A 85 22.83 -4.28 19.98
C GLN A 85 23.99 -5.26 20.13
N ALA A 86 25.21 -4.73 20.26
CA ALA A 86 26.39 -5.53 20.48
C ALA A 86 26.22 -6.30 21.79
N GLU A 87 25.76 -7.55 21.69
CA GLU A 87 25.83 -8.54 22.76
C GLU A 87 27.31 -8.85 22.96
N GLY A 88 27.93 -8.08 23.86
CA GLY A 88 29.36 -8.15 24.10
C GLY A 88 29.77 -7.21 25.22
N GLN A 89 29.25 -7.43 26.42
CA GLN A 89 29.85 -6.96 27.68
C GLN A 89 29.19 -7.63 28.89
N ALA A 90 29.74 -8.77 29.30
CA ALA A 90 30.06 -9.16 30.69
C ALA A 90 30.72 -10.54 30.69
#